data_AF-A1VV57-F1
#
_entry.id   AF-A1VV57-F1
#
_cell.length_a   1.000
_cell.length_b   1.000
_cell.length_c   1.000
_cell.angle_alpha   90.00
_cell.angle_beta   90.00
_cell.angle_gamma   90.00
#
_symmetry.space_group_name_H-M   'P 1'
#
loop_
_entity.id
_entity.type
_entity.pdbx_description
1 polymer ?
#
loop_
_entity_poly.entity_id
_entity_poly.type
_entity_poly.pdbx_seq_one_letter_code
_entity_poly.pdbx_strand_id
1 'polypeptide(L)'
;MPKSQYLELGVGSLDDSLRSALAEWVKAGGNYIAQSENEVIAAQYSWLRPVLNLLLYLCADVEYTRRGKPGHPANPELTRTRRDGWRLFPAAGPTKWDVGVRLGAKLRAAYQAEQTSGAGGEHSSPRGHFRRAHWHGFRLGPRKREDGTEISLDARKLYFRWLPPTLINVGDIDGLPAVVRPVVHSHKTVLIAASTGR
;
A
#
# COMPACT_ATOMS: atom_id res chain seq x y z
N MET A 1 3.85 -12.94 29.29
CA MET A 1 4.37 -12.72 27.92
C MET A 1 3.27 -12.06 27.10
N PRO A 2 3.53 -10.98 26.34
CA PRO A 2 2.51 -10.45 25.44
C PRO A 2 2.19 -11.52 24.39
N LYS A 3 0.94 -11.95 24.31
CA LYS A 3 0.48 -12.82 23.21
C LYS A 3 0.69 -12.03 21.92
N SER A 4 1.44 -12.60 20.98
CA SER A 4 1.58 -12.05 19.64
C SER A 4 0.18 -11.87 19.03
N GLN A 5 -0.13 -10.65 18.62
CA GLN A 5 -1.34 -10.37 17.84
C GLN A 5 -1.06 -10.72 16.39
N TYR A 6 -1.90 -11.57 15.82
CA TYR A 6 -1.86 -11.90 14.40
C TYR A 6 -3.08 -11.28 13.73
N LEU A 7 -2.87 -10.67 12.57
CA LEU A 7 -3.96 -10.28 11.69
C LEU A 7 -4.18 -11.43 10.70
N GLU A 8 -5.24 -12.20 10.91
CA GLU A 8 -5.60 -13.26 9.96
C GLU A 8 -6.17 -12.63 8.68
N LEU A 9 -5.34 -12.59 7.65
CA LEU A 9 -5.75 -12.16 6.32
C LEU A 9 -6.36 -13.36 5.58
N GLY A 10 -7.61 -13.23 5.11
CA GLY A 10 -8.25 -14.23 4.24
C GLY A 10 -9.61 -14.75 4.72
N VAL A 11 -10.01 -14.44 5.96
CA VAL A 11 -11.35 -14.72 6.49
C VAL A 11 -12.17 -13.44 6.44
N GLY A 12 -12.87 -13.20 5.33
CA GLY A 12 -13.65 -11.97 5.11
C GLY A 12 -12.85 -10.81 4.52
N SER A 13 -13.44 -9.62 4.55
CA SER A 13 -12.79 -8.37 4.16
C SER A 13 -11.68 -8.00 5.15
N LEU A 14 -10.80 -7.06 4.77
CA LEU A 14 -9.88 -6.45 5.74
C LEU A 14 -10.63 -5.87 6.95
N ASP A 15 -11.89 -5.44 6.74
CA ASP A 15 -12.73 -4.94 7.82
C ASP A 15 -13.09 -6.06 8.83
N ASP A 16 -13.31 -7.26 8.33
CA ASP A 16 -13.66 -8.42 9.15
C ASP A 16 -12.43 -8.97 9.89
N SER A 17 -11.28 -9.02 9.21
CA SER A 17 -10.01 -9.46 9.80
C SER A 17 -9.57 -8.57 10.95
N LEU A 18 -9.71 -7.24 10.80
CA LEU A 18 -9.32 -6.28 11.84
C LEU A 18 -10.31 -6.23 12.99
N ARG A 19 -11.62 -6.36 12.73
CA ARG A 19 -12.62 -6.57 13.78
C ARG A 19 -12.32 -7.80 14.62
N SER A 20 -11.99 -8.91 13.97
CA SER A 20 -11.67 -10.16 14.65
C SER A 20 -10.42 -10.03 15.53
N ALA A 21 -9.34 -9.45 15.00
CA ALA A 21 -8.11 -9.22 15.76
C ALA A 21 -8.32 -8.27 16.96
N LEU A 22 -9.11 -7.21 16.79
CA LEU A 22 -9.44 -6.28 17.88
C LEU A 22 -10.34 -6.93 18.94
N ALA A 23 -11.34 -7.71 18.53
CA ALA A 23 -12.20 -8.44 19.45
C ALA A 23 -11.40 -9.45 20.30
N GLU A 24 -10.42 -10.14 19.72
CA GLU A 24 -9.50 -10.99 20.46
C GLU A 24 -8.62 -10.22 21.45
N TRP A 25 -8.13 -9.03 21.06
CA TRP A 25 -7.35 -8.19 21.97
C TRP A 25 -8.16 -7.68 23.16
N VAL A 26 -9.41 -7.27 22.94
CA VAL A 26 -10.33 -6.89 24.02
C VAL A 26 -10.54 -8.07 24.97
N LYS A 27 -10.85 -9.25 24.43
CA LYS A 27 -10.99 -10.49 25.23
C LYS A 27 -9.72 -10.84 26.01
N ALA A 28 -8.56 -10.49 25.48
CA ALA A 28 -7.26 -10.71 26.14
C ALA A 28 -6.93 -9.67 27.24
N GLY A 29 -7.85 -8.75 27.57
CA GLY A 29 -7.67 -7.77 28.64
C GLY A 29 -7.15 -6.41 28.19
N GLY A 30 -7.34 -6.05 26.91
CA GLY A 30 -7.11 -4.68 26.45
C GLY A 30 -8.04 -3.70 27.16
N ASN A 31 -7.50 -2.78 27.97
CA ASN A 31 -8.30 -1.78 28.68
C ASN A 31 -8.75 -0.67 27.70
N TYR A 32 -10.03 -0.69 27.34
CA TYR A 32 -10.69 0.43 26.69
C TYR A 32 -11.16 1.44 27.72
N ILE A 33 -10.45 2.56 27.81
CA ILE A 33 -10.94 3.72 28.55
C ILE A 33 -12.05 4.36 27.70
N ALA A 34 -13.30 4.12 28.09
CA ALA A 34 -14.49 4.92 27.73
C ALA A 34 -14.77 5.19 26.23
N GLN A 35 -14.39 4.30 25.31
CA GLN A 35 -14.76 4.38 23.90
C GLN A 35 -15.53 3.13 23.47
N SER A 36 -16.55 3.31 22.63
CA SER A 36 -17.28 2.18 22.04
C SER A 36 -16.36 1.36 21.13
N GLU A 37 -16.59 0.06 21.04
CA GLU A 37 -15.79 -0.86 20.18
C GLU A 37 -15.64 -0.30 18.75
N ASN A 38 -16.73 0.26 18.20
CA ASN A 38 -16.77 0.85 16.88
C ASN A 38 -15.87 2.09 16.73
N GLU A 39 -15.76 2.94 17.75
CA GLU A 39 -14.90 4.13 17.70
C GLU A 39 -13.44 3.75 17.63
N VAL A 40 -13.03 2.72 18.37
CA VAL A 40 -11.63 2.33 18.34
C VAL A 40 -11.30 1.57 17.07
N ILE A 41 -12.21 0.71 16.63
CA ILE A 41 -12.11 0.07 15.32
C ILE A 41 -11.93 1.16 14.24
N ALA A 42 -12.76 2.19 14.22
CA ALA A 42 -12.66 3.30 13.26
C ALA A 42 -11.33 4.07 13.38
N ALA A 43 -10.87 4.34 14.59
CA ALA A 43 -9.60 5.00 14.85
C ALA A 43 -8.41 4.17 14.33
N GLN A 44 -8.39 2.87 14.60
CA GLN A 44 -7.40 1.91 14.10
C GLN A 44 -7.42 1.85 12.56
N TYR A 45 -8.61 1.75 11.95
CA TYR A 45 -8.73 1.72 10.48
C TYR A 45 -8.13 2.93 9.79
N SER A 46 -8.31 4.12 10.38
CA SER A 46 -7.95 5.38 9.73
C SER A 46 -6.48 5.44 9.32
N TRP A 47 -5.58 4.89 10.14
CA TRP A 47 -4.15 4.86 9.88
C TRP A 47 -3.66 3.49 9.38
N LEU A 48 -4.26 2.39 9.84
CA LEU A 48 -3.78 1.06 9.48
C LEU A 48 -4.08 0.72 8.02
N ARG A 49 -5.22 1.17 7.49
CA ARG A 49 -5.61 0.95 6.10
C ARG A 49 -4.59 1.51 5.10
N PRO A 50 -4.17 2.79 5.17
CA PRO A 50 -3.16 3.29 4.24
C PRO A 50 -1.78 2.63 4.43
N VAL A 51 -1.38 2.31 5.67
CA VAL A 51 -0.10 1.64 5.95
C VAL A 51 -0.08 0.23 5.39
N LEU A 52 -1.14 -0.56 5.59
CA LEU A 52 -1.24 -1.91 5.08
C LEU A 52 -1.28 -1.93 3.55
N ASN A 53 -2.02 -1.01 2.93
CA ASN A 53 -2.02 -0.87 1.46
C ASN A 53 -0.63 -0.56 0.92
N LEU A 54 0.14 0.30 1.60
CA LEU A 54 1.52 0.60 1.24
C LEU A 54 2.42 -0.62 1.42
N LEU A 55 2.31 -1.32 2.55
CA LEU A 55 3.08 -2.54 2.82
C LEU A 55 2.81 -3.61 1.75
N LEU A 56 1.55 -3.88 1.44
CA LEU A 56 1.15 -4.85 0.44
C LEU A 56 1.55 -4.42 -0.97
N TYR A 57 1.58 -3.12 -1.25
CA TYR A 57 2.17 -2.59 -2.49
C TYR A 57 3.68 -2.86 -2.54
N LEU A 58 4.43 -2.60 -1.47
CA LEU A 58 5.87 -2.89 -1.40
C LEU A 58 6.18 -4.39 -1.50
N CYS A 59 5.30 -5.24 -0.95
CA CYS A 59 5.41 -6.69 -1.06
C CYS A 59 4.92 -7.26 -2.40
N ALA A 60 4.28 -6.44 -3.24
CA ALA A 60 3.99 -6.83 -4.61
C ALA A 60 5.26 -6.72 -5.46
N ASP A 61 5.26 -7.30 -6.65
CA ASP A 61 6.37 -7.24 -7.61
C ASP A 61 6.48 -5.83 -8.22
N VAL A 62 6.93 -4.88 -7.39
CA VAL A 62 7.06 -3.46 -7.74
C VAL A 62 8.50 -3.12 -8.11
N GLU A 63 8.65 -2.11 -8.97
CA GLU A 63 9.97 -1.63 -9.36
C GLU A 63 10.64 -0.89 -8.20
N TYR A 64 11.81 -1.39 -7.81
CA TYR A 64 12.73 -0.75 -6.89
C TYR A 64 13.95 -0.23 -7.64
N THR A 65 14.33 1.01 -7.34
CA THR A 65 15.55 1.61 -7.88
C THR A 65 16.36 2.30 -6.79
N ARG A 66 17.67 2.38 -7.00
CA ARG A 66 18.59 3.11 -6.13
C ARG A 66 19.56 3.90 -7.00
N ARG A 67 19.54 5.22 -6.87
CA ARG A 67 20.36 6.12 -7.71
C ARG A 67 20.15 5.86 -9.21
N GLY A 68 18.90 5.65 -9.61
CA GLY A 68 18.50 5.38 -11.00
C GLY A 68 18.83 3.99 -11.55
N LYS A 69 19.36 3.07 -10.72
CA LYS A 69 19.63 1.69 -11.12
C LYS A 69 18.61 0.72 -10.51
N PRO A 70 18.10 -0.26 -11.28
CA PRO A 70 17.27 -1.34 -10.73
C PRO A 70 18.02 -2.10 -9.63
N GLY A 71 17.28 -2.56 -8.62
CA GLY A 71 17.79 -3.40 -7.54
C GLY A 71 16.74 -3.55 -6.45
N HIS A 72 16.95 -4.41 -5.46
CA HIS A 72 15.97 -4.65 -4.40
C HIS A 72 16.59 -4.50 -3.00
N PRO A 73 15.82 -4.05 -1.99
CA PRO A 73 16.21 -4.18 -0.61
C PRO A 73 16.48 -5.66 -0.28
N ALA A 74 17.62 -5.94 0.33
CA ALA A 74 18.02 -7.29 0.72
C ALA A 74 18.44 -7.30 2.18
N ASN A 75 18.27 -8.46 2.81
CA ASN A 75 18.80 -8.69 4.16
C ASN A 75 20.34 -8.69 4.11
N PRO A 76 21.01 -8.22 5.18
CA PRO A 76 22.46 -8.24 5.24
C PRO A 76 22.99 -9.68 5.20
N GLU A 77 24.02 -9.91 4.39
CA GLU A 77 24.72 -11.18 4.31
C GLU A 77 25.88 -11.26 5.31
N LEU A 78 26.21 -12.48 5.72
CA LEU A 78 27.36 -12.74 6.58
C LEU A 78 28.66 -12.48 5.83
N THR A 79 29.56 -11.70 6.43
CA THR A 79 30.89 -11.42 5.87
C THR A 79 31.95 -12.15 6.68
N ARG A 80 32.86 -12.86 6.00
CA ARG A 80 33.98 -13.55 6.66
C ARG A 80 35.03 -12.53 7.11
N THR A 81 35.28 -12.50 8.42
CA THR A 81 36.35 -11.70 9.02
C THR A 81 37.62 -12.53 9.19
N ARG A 82 38.78 -11.87 9.17
CA ARG A 82 40.09 -12.56 9.31
C ARG A 82 40.31 -13.19 10.68
N ARG A 83 39.71 -12.65 11.74
CA ARG A 83 39.93 -13.10 13.13
C ARG A 83 38.72 -13.75 13.78
N ASP A 84 37.53 -13.22 13.52
CA ASP A 84 36.33 -13.57 14.31
C ASP A 84 35.31 -14.41 13.54
N GLY A 85 35.73 -15.06 12.46
CA GLY A 85 34.84 -15.88 11.63
C GLY A 85 33.78 -15.08 10.86
N TRP A 86 32.63 -15.68 10.61
CA TRP A 86 31.50 -15.05 9.91
C TRP A 86 30.75 -14.09 10.82
N ARG A 87 30.56 -12.84 10.39
CA ARG A 87 29.82 -11.83 11.14
C ARG A 87 28.88 -11.02 10.26
N LEU A 88 27.74 -10.62 10.83
CA LEU A 88 26.89 -9.58 10.27
C LEU A 88 27.42 -8.21 10.67
N PHE A 89 27.42 -7.27 9.74
CA PHE A 89 27.78 -5.89 9.99
C PHE A 89 26.53 -5.01 9.90
N PRO A 90 26.36 -4.04 10.81
CA PRO A 90 25.27 -3.08 10.71
C PRO A 90 25.45 -2.20 9.47
N ALA A 91 24.35 -1.73 8.90
CA ALA A 91 24.41 -0.77 7.82
C ALA A 91 25.05 0.54 8.32
N ALA A 92 25.91 1.15 7.49
CA ALA A 92 26.54 2.45 7.80
C ALA A 92 25.52 3.60 7.96
N GLY A 93 24.28 3.40 7.48
CA GLY A 93 23.19 4.34 7.59
C GLY A 93 21.96 3.88 6.81
N PRO A 94 20.88 4.68 6.81
CA PRO A 94 19.66 4.35 6.08
C PRO A 94 19.93 4.29 4.58
N THR A 95 19.47 3.22 3.94
CA THR A 95 19.50 3.10 2.48
C THR A 95 18.19 3.62 1.91
N LYS A 96 18.28 4.65 1.06
CA LYS A 96 17.12 5.19 0.33
C LYS A 96 16.89 4.38 -0.95
N TRP A 97 15.64 3.96 -1.14
CA TRP A 97 15.14 3.28 -2.33
C TRP A 97 14.03 4.11 -2.92
N ASP A 98 14.06 4.28 -4.24
CA ASP A 98 13.00 4.94 -4.98
C ASP A 98 12.08 3.87 -5.56
N VAL A 99 10.78 3.95 -5.23
CA VAL A 99 9.77 2.95 -5.61
C VAL A 99 8.67 3.63 -6.42
N GLY A 100 8.23 3.00 -7.50
CA GLY A 100 7.11 3.52 -8.32
C GLY A 100 7.41 4.86 -9.02
N VAL A 101 8.68 5.18 -9.27
CA VAL A 101 9.10 6.46 -9.88
C VAL A 101 8.56 6.62 -11.29
N ARG A 102 8.75 5.61 -12.16
CA ARG A 102 8.29 5.64 -13.55
C ARG A 102 6.76 5.69 -13.63
N LEU A 103 6.11 4.86 -12.82
CA LEU A 103 4.66 4.85 -12.60
C LEU A 103 4.14 6.25 -12.26
N GLY A 104 4.71 6.88 -11.24
CA GLY A 104 4.29 8.20 -10.79
C GLY A 104 4.55 9.30 -11.83
N ALA A 105 5.68 9.23 -12.56
CA ALA A 105 5.99 10.16 -13.63
C ALA A 105 4.95 10.09 -14.76
N LYS A 106 4.56 8.87 -15.14
CA LYS A 106 3.60 8.67 -16.22
C LYS A 106 2.19 9.07 -15.86
N LEU A 107 1.76 8.81 -14.63
CA LEU A 107 0.49 9.32 -14.11
C LEU A 107 0.48 10.85 -14.19
N ARG A 108 1.50 11.52 -13.64
CA ARG A 108 1.60 13.00 -13.71
C ARG A 108 1.58 13.50 -15.16
N ALA A 109 2.28 12.85 -16.08
CA ALA A 109 2.25 13.21 -17.49
C ALA A 109 0.83 13.07 -18.10
N ALA A 110 0.11 12.00 -17.80
CA ALA A 110 -1.28 11.81 -18.23
C ALA A 110 -2.21 12.89 -17.66
N TYR A 111 -2.04 13.26 -16.38
CA TYR A 111 -2.76 14.38 -15.77
C TYR A 111 -2.44 15.71 -16.47
N GLN A 112 -1.17 16.00 -16.77
CA GLN A 112 -0.75 17.26 -17.41
C GLN A 112 -1.19 17.36 -18.87
N ALA A 113 -1.11 16.25 -19.62
CA ALA A 113 -1.55 16.21 -21.02
C ALA A 113 -3.03 16.61 -21.12
N GLU A 114 -3.87 16.10 -20.23
CA GLU A 114 -5.30 16.46 -20.15
C GLU A 114 -5.53 17.94 -19.81
N GLN A 115 -4.82 18.50 -18.82
CA GLN A 115 -4.96 19.92 -18.49
C GLN A 115 -4.60 20.85 -19.67
N THR A 116 -3.75 20.36 -20.57
CA THR A 116 -3.26 21.11 -21.74
C THR A 116 -4.08 20.84 -23.00
N SER A 117 -4.72 19.67 -23.11
CA SER A 117 -5.63 19.32 -24.22
C SER A 117 -7.04 19.76 -23.85
N GLY A 118 -7.37 21.00 -24.21
CA GLY A 118 -8.66 21.63 -23.94
C GLY A 118 -9.85 20.71 -24.18
N ALA A 119 -10.86 20.82 -23.32
CA ALA A 119 -12.07 20.03 -23.37
C ALA A 119 -12.69 20.01 -24.78
N GLY A 120 -12.87 18.81 -25.37
CA GLY A 120 -13.78 18.63 -26.50
C GLY A 120 -13.18 18.36 -27.86
N GLY A 121 -12.27 17.37 -27.98
CA GLY A 121 -12.05 16.68 -29.26
C GLY A 121 -12.91 15.41 -29.32
N GLU A 122 -13.67 15.21 -30.40
CA GLU A 122 -14.59 14.09 -30.66
C GLU A 122 -13.94 12.68 -30.62
N HIS A 123 -12.62 12.62 -30.37
CA HIS A 123 -11.80 11.41 -30.27
C HIS A 123 -10.83 11.40 -29.06
N SER A 124 -11.16 12.06 -27.95
CA SER A 124 -10.30 11.95 -26.75
C SER A 124 -10.38 10.55 -26.14
N SER A 125 -9.29 9.79 -26.18
CA SER A 125 -9.18 8.48 -25.52
C SER A 125 -9.48 8.59 -24.02
N PRO A 126 -10.10 7.57 -23.37
CA PRO A 126 -10.49 7.69 -21.98
C PRO A 126 -9.28 7.92 -21.07
N ARG A 127 -9.46 8.81 -20.09
CA ARG A 127 -8.40 9.32 -19.21
C ARG A 127 -7.55 8.20 -18.58
N GLY A 128 -6.23 8.34 -18.70
CA GLY A 128 -5.26 7.52 -17.99
C GLY A 128 -5.45 7.67 -16.49
N HIS A 129 -5.73 6.57 -15.79
CA HIS A 129 -5.98 6.58 -14.36
C HIS A 129 -5.46 5.30 -13.69
N PHE A 130 -5.54 5.29 -12.37
CA PHE A 130 -5.07 4.20 -11.54
C PHE A 130 -6.23 3.58 -10.80
N ARG A 131 -6.49 2.30 -11.07
CA ARG A 131 -7.38 1.52 -10.22
C ARG A 131 -6.65 1.19 -8.93
N ARG A 132 -7.14 1.77 -7.83
CA ARG A 132 -6.54 1.61 -6.49
C ARG A 132 -6.44 0.13 -6.13
N ALA A 133 -5.37 -0.21 -5.44
CA ALA A 133 -5.19 -1.52 -4.85
C ALA A 133 -6.30 -1.78 -3.81
N HIS A 134 -6.83 -2.99 -3.82
CA HIS A 134 -7.91 -3.38 -2.93
C HIS A 134 -7.89 -4.90 -2.74
N TRP A 135 -8.38 -5.33 -1.57
CA TRP A 135 -8.73 -6.73 -1.36
C TRP A 135 -9.93 -7.08 -2.23
N HIS A 136 -9.81 -8.14 -3.00
CA HIS A 136 -10.87 -8.64 -3.87
C HIS A 136 -11.24 -10.07 -3.47
N GLY A 137 -12.52 -10.30 -3.23
CA GLY A 137 -13.06 -11.62 -2.92
C GLY A 137 -13.40 -12.37 -4.22
N PHE A 138 -12.76 -13.51 -4.44
CA PHE A 138 -13.05 -14.44 -5.52
C PHE A 138 -13.86 -15.62 -4.98
N ARG A 139 -14.98 -15.95 -5.63
CA ARG A 139 -15.69 -17.20 -5.35
C ARG A 139 -15.08 -18.30 -6.20
N LEU A 140 -14.49 -19.29 -5.55
CA LEU A 140 -13.87 -20.45 -6.21
C LEU A 140 -14.90 -21.57 -6.38
N GLY A 141 -14.73 -22.34 -7.46
CA GLY A 141 -15.58 -23.48 -7.77
C GLY A 141 -16.72 -23.18 -8.77
N PRO A 142 -17.45 -24.22 -9.18
CA PRO A 142 -18.40 -24.14 -10.28
C PRO A 142 -19.63 -23.26 -10.02
N ARG A 143 -20.07 -22.61 -11.12
CA ARG A 143 -21.40 -22.03 -11.46
C ARG A 143 -22.64 -22.79 -10.97
N LYS A 144 -22.61 -24.07 -11.30
CA LYS A 144 -23.78 -24.93 -11.35
C LYS A 144 -23.37 -26.31 -10.89
N ARG A 145 -24.30 -27.07 -10.34
CA ARG A 145 -24.13 -28.51 -10.11
C ARG A 145 -24.18 -29.25 -11.45
N GLU A 146 -23.86 -30.54 -11.42
CA GLU A 146 -23.92 -31.42 -12.60
C GLU A 146 -25.34 -31.50 -13.20
N ASP A 147 -26.37 -31.30 -12.38
CA ASP A 147 -27.79 -31.24 -12.79
C ASP A 147 -28.19 -29.88 -13.42
N GLY A 148 -27.26 -28.93 -13.57
CA GLY A 148 -27.51 -27.60 -14.13
C GLY A 148 -28.12 -26.57 -13.18
N THR A 149 -28.44 -26.94 -11.94
CA THR A 149 -28.96 -26.01 -10.92
C THR A 149 -27.86 -25.07 -10.41
N GLU A 150 -28.22 -23.83 -10.07
CA GLU A 150 -27.25 -22.88 -9.53
C GLU A 150 -26.80 -23.25 -8.11
N ILE A 151 -25.50 -23.16 -7.87
CA ILE A 151 -24.94 -23.29 -6.52
C ILE A 151 -25.04 -21.92 -5.84
N SER A 152 -25.64 -21.91 -4.64
CA SER A 152 -25.79 -20.70 -3.83
C SER A 152 -24.43 -20.10 -3.45
N LEU A 153 -24.39 -18.78 -3.24
CA LEU A 153 -23.12 -18.06 -3.03
C LEU A 153 -22.43 -18.43 -1.71
N ASP A 154 -23.20 -18.78 -0.68
CA ASP A 154 -22.75 -19.24 0.62
C ASP A 154 -22.09 -20.63 0.56
N ALA A 155 -22.55 -21.51 -0.34
CA ALA A 155 -21.96 -22.82 -0.56
C ALA A 155 -20.62 -22.76 -1.33
N ARG A 156 -20.25 -21.59 -1.88
CA ARG A 156 -18.99 -21.39 -2.61
C ARG A 156 -17.89 -20.87 -1.70
N LYS A 157 -16.72 -21.52 -1.78
CA LYS A 157 -15.49 -21.06 -1.11
C LYS A 157 -15.15 -19.64 -1.56
N LEU A 158 -15.09 -18.71 -0.61
CA LEU A 158 -14.61 -17.36 -0.81
C LEU A 158 -13.09 -17.33 -0.59
N TYR A 159 -12.37 -16.73 -1.51
CA TYR A 159 -10.94 -16.56 -1.49
C TYR A 159 -10.58 -15.10 -1.69
N PHE A 160 -9.98 -14.46 -0.70
CA PHE A 160 -9.56 -13.08 -0.82
C PHE A 160 -8.13 -13.00 -1.34
N ARG A 161 -7.93 -12.14 -2.35
CA ARG A 161 -6.60 -11.82 -2.86
C ARG A 161 -6.43 -10.31 -2.86
N TRP A 162 -5.25 -9.88 -2.43
CA TRP A 162 -4.82 -8.51 -2.65
C TRP A 162 -4.57 -8.31 -4.15
N LEU A 163 -5.34 -7.42 -4.78
CA LEU A 163 -5.06 -7.02 -6.15
C LEU A 163 -4.11 -5.83 -6.12
N PRO A 164 -2.93 -5.95 -6.75
CA PRO A 164 -2.04 -4.80 -6.89
C PRO A 164 -2.78 -3.76 -7.74
N PRO A 165 -2.38 -2.49 -7.58
CA PRO A 165 -3.04 -1.47 -8.35
C PRO A 165 -2.74 -1.62 -9.84
N THR A 166 -3.71 -1.27 -10.67
CA THR A 166 -3.62 -1.44 -12.12
C THR A 166 -3.69 -0.09 -12.81
N LEU A 167 -2.78 0.11 -13.74
CA LEU A 167 -2.82 1.26 -14.64
C LEU A 167 -3.81 1.00 -15.78
N ILE A 168 -4.65 1.99 -16.03
CA ILE A 168 -5.65 1.94 -17.09
C ILE A 168 -5.37 3.10 -18.04
N ASN A 169 -5.29 2.81 -19.34
CA ASN A 169 -5.03 3.79 -20.41
C ASN A 169 -3.75 4.60 -20.19
N VAL A 170 -2.72 3.93 -19.67
CA VAL A 170 -1.38 4.46 -19.54
C VAL A 170 -0.49 3.58 -20.41
N GLY A 171 0.17 4.15 -21.44
CA GLY A 171 1.02 3.38 -22.36
C GLY A 171 2.23 2.73 -21.66
N ASP A 172 3.18 2.19 -22.43
CA ASP A 172 4.36 1.49 -21.89
C ASP A 172 5.22 2.35 -20.93
N ILE A 173 5.41 1.85 -19.70
CA ILE A 173 6.12 2.53 -18.61
C ILE A 173 7.62 2.22 -18.65
N ASP A 174 8.00 1.09 -19.24
CA ASP A 174 9.34 0.53 -19.13
C ASP A 174 10.37 1.38 -19.88
N GLY A 175 9.94 2.09 -20.93
CA GLY A 175 10.76 3.04 -21.68
C GLY A 175 11.00 4.40 -21.01
N LEU A 176 10.44 4.68 -19.81
CA LEU A 176 10.61 5.98 -19.16
C LEU A 176 11.81 6.03 -18.21
N PRO A 177 12.60 7.12 -18.23
CA PRO A 177 13.69 7.29 -17.27
C PRO A 177 13.13 7.53 -15.86
N ALA A 178 13.64 6.79 -14.87
CA ALA A 178 13.35 7.01 -13.46
C ALA A 178 14.09 8.27 -12.96
N VAL A 179 13.51 9.45 -13.16
CA VAL A 179 14.10 10.73 -12.70
C VAL A 179 13.46 11.20 -11.40
N VAL A 180 14.24 11.20 -10.31
CA VAL A 180 13.87 11.83 -9.04
C VAL A 180 14.58 13.16 -8.93
N ARG A 181 13.82 14.26 -8.82
CA ARG A 181 14.38 15.60 -8.54
C ARG A 181 14.21 15.92 -7.06
N PRO A 182 15.28 16.31 -6.35
CA PRO A 182 15.14 16.78 -4.97
C PRO A 182 14.35 18.09 -4.97
N VAL A 183 13.28 18.15 -4.18
CA VAL A 183 12.54 19.40 -3.94
C VAL A 183 13.07 20.01 -2.65
N VAL A 184 13.82 21.10 -2.77
CA VAL A 184 14.29 21.88 -1.63
C VAL A 184 13.09 22.68 -1.10
N HIS A 185 12.54 22.27 0.04
CA HIS A 185 11.53 23.06 0.73
C HIS A 185 12.25 24.18 1.49
N SER A 186 12.11 25.42 1.04
CA SER A 186 12.44 26.57 1.89
C SER A 186 11.35 26.70 2.95
N HIS A 187 11.65 26.33 4.19
CA HIS A 187 10.77 26.62 5.30
C HIS A 187 10.69 28.14 5.47
N LYS A 188 9.60 28.76 5.01
CA LYS A 188 9.24 30.11 5.45
C LYS A 188 8.70 30.00 6.87
N THR A 189 9.56 30.29 7.85
CA THR A 189 9.12 30.52 9.23
C THR A 189 8.24 31.77 9.24
N VAL A 190 6.92 31.59 9.36
CA VAL A 190 6.00 32.70 9.64
C VAL A 190 6.04 32.92 11.16
N LEU A 191 6.79 33.94 11.60
CA LEU A 191 6.72 34.43 12.97
C LEU A 191 5.39 35.17 13.13
N ILE A 192 4.42 34.52 13.77
CA ILE A 192 3.20 35.19 14.24
C ILE A 192 3.59 35.94 15.53
N ALA A 193 3.78 37.26 15.43
CA ALA A 193 3.91 38.11 16.59
C ALA A 193 2.55 38.23 17.28
N ALA A 194 2.42 37.64 18.49
CA ALA A 194 1.27 37.86 19.34
C ALA A 194 1.34 39.28 19.92
N SER A 195 0.51 40.18 19.40
CA SER A 195 0.24 41.49 19.98
C SER A 195 -0.52 41.30 21.30
N THR A 196 0.15 41.50 22.43
CA THR A 196 -0.50 41.67 23.73
C THR A 196 -0.92 43.14 23.86
N GLY A 197 -2.22 43.39 23.68
CA GLY A 197 -2.83 44.68 23.99
C GLY A 197 -2.86 44.89 25.51
N ARG A 198 -2.53 46.12 25.93
CA ARG A 198 -2.73 46.62 27.30
C ARG A 198 -4.20 46.94 27.55
#